data_AF-A0A9P4MBQ5-F1
#
_entry.id   AF-A0A9P4MBQ5-F1
#
_cell.length_a   1.000
_cell.length_b   1.000
_cell.length_c   1.000
_cell.angle_alpha   90.00
_cell.angle_beta   90.00
_cell.angle_gamma   90.00
#
_symmetry.space_group_name_H-M   'P 1'
#
loop_
_entity.id
_entity.type
_entity.pdbx_description
1 polymer ?
#
loop_
_entity_poly.entity_id
_entity_poly.type
_entity_poly.pdbx_seq_one_letter_code
_entity_poly.pdbx_strand_id
1 'polypeptide(L)'
;MAPDSVFPELIFSRPDHAAMMAHYHFANVLILLNRPNRPHGNPIIQLREYRDLMKNVEADCREICGIANGRPHAAARINLIQPLYLAGQCLEGGQERKPVIQLLRDIQLDTGWSTEYRVKELLNEYHGSDQIQVPPHTILPTALCTL
;
A
#
# COMPACT_ATOMS: atom_id res chain seq x y z
N MET A 1 0.05 -25.85 -10.05
CA MET A 1 0.39 -25.13 -8.82
C MET A 1 0.79 -23.74 -9.27
N ALA A 2 -0.11 -22.75 -9.14
CA ALA A 2 0.22 -21.38 -9.49
C ALA A 2 1.36 -20.90 -8.56
N PRO A 3 2.31 -20.06 -9.03
CA PRO A 3 3.34 -19.50 -8.16
C PRO A 3 2.68 -18.87 -6.94
N ASP A 4 3.30 -19.00 -5.76
CA ASP A 4 2.80 -18.41 -4.52
C ASP A 4 2.45 -16.93 -4.76
N SER A 5 1.15 -16.64 -4.87
CA SER A 5 0.69 -15.28 -5.13
C SER A 5 0.96 -14.46 -3.88
N VAL A 6 1.62 -13.31 -4.06
CA VAL A 6 2.05 -12.44 -2.96
C VAL A 6 0.88 -12.06 -2.04
N PHE A 7 -0.31 -11.91 -2.63
CA PHE A 7 -1.56 -11.73 -1.89
C PHE A 7 -2.43 -12.98 -1.98
N PRO A 8 -3.12 -13.36 -0.89
CA PRO A 8 -4.09 -14.45 -0.93
C PRO A 8 -5.25 -14.10 -1.86
N GLU A 9 -5.87 -15.11 -2.47
CA GLU A 9 -7.07 -14.91 -3.27
C GLU A 9 -8.31 -14.88 -2.35
N LEU A 10 -8.97 -13.73 -2.22
CA LEU A 10 -10.18 -13.56 -1.40
C LEU A 10 -11.43 -13.51 -2.27
N ILE A 11 -12.18 -14.61 -2.29
CA ILE A 11 -13.35 -14.79 -3.15
C ILE A 11 -14.63 -14.58 -2.35
N PHE A 12 -15.56 -13.79 -2.90
CA PHE A 12 -16.85 -13.52 -2.31
C PHE A 12 -17.98 -14.02 -3.20
N SER A 13 -19.04 -14.55 -2.58
CA SER A 13 -20.21 -15.05 -3.31
C SER A 13 -20.96 -13.95 -4.07
N ARG A 14 -20.88 -12.70 -3.59
CA ARG A 14 -21.50 -11.56 -4.24
C ARG A 14 -20.52 -10.41 -4.46
N PRO A 15 -20.60 -9.72 -5.61
CA PRO A 15 -19.65 -8.67 -5.96
C PRO A 15 -19.83 -7.38 -5.15
N ASP A 16 -21.05 -7.07 -4.71
CA ASP A 16 -21.35 -5.95 -3.81
C ASP A 16 -20.62 -6.11 -2.47
N HIS A 17 -20.58 -7.34 -1.94
CA HIS A 17 -19.87 -7.65 -0.71
C HIS A 17 -18.35 -7.45 -0.85
N ALA A 18 -17.77 -7.88 -1.97
CA ALA A 18 -16.34 -7.67 -2.25
C ALA A 18 -15.99 -6.17 -2.27
N ALA A 19 -16.78 -5.36 -2.97
CA ALA A 19 -16.57 -3.92 -3.02
C ALA A 19 -16.72 -3.27 -1.63
N MET A 20 -17.73 -3.68 -0.85
CA MET A 20 -17.96 -3.14 0.48
C MET A 20 -16.83 -3.49 1.46
N MET A 21 -16.33 -4.72 1.44
CA MET A 21 -15.20 -5.13 2.29
C MET A 21 -13.92 -4.38 1.91
N ALA A 22 -13.65 -4.19 0.62
CA ALA A 22 -12.49 -3.39 0.20
C ALA A 22 -12.59 -1.93 0.66
N HIS A 23 -13.79 -1.33 0.61
CA HIS A 23 -14.00 0.02 1.13
C HIS A 23 -13.93 0.10 2.65
N TYR A 24 -14.33 -0.95 3.37
CA TYR A 24 -14.15 -1.05 4.82
C TYR A 24 -12.66 -0.99 5.19
N HIS A 25 -11.82 -1.83 4.56
CA HIS A 25 -10.37 -1.78 4.76
C HIS A 25 -9.76 -0.45 4.32
N PHE A 26 -10.21 0.10 3.20
CA PHE A 26 -9.79 1.43 2.75
C PHE A 26 -10.07 2.52 3.79
N ALA A 27 -11.26 2.52 4.38
CA ALA A 27 -11.61 3.47 5.44
C ALA A 27 -10.74 3.27 6.69
N ASN A 28 -10.45 2.03 7.09
CA ASN A 28 -9.54 1.75 8.20
C ASN A 28 -8.15 2.33 7.96
N VAL A 29 -7.57 2.11 6.78
CA VAL A 29 -6.27 2.69 6.41
C VAL A 29 -6.30 4.21 6.52
N LEU A 30 -7.32 4.87 5.95
CA LEU A 30 -7.45 6.33 6.04
C LEU A 30 -7.53 6.82 7.49
N ILE A 31 -8.31 6.14 8.34
CA ILE A 31 -8.44 6.50 9.75
C ILE A 31 -7.10 6.33 10.48
N LEU A 32 -6.37 5.24 10.21
CA LEU A 32 -5.07 4.96 10.82
C LEU A 32 -4.04 6.01 10.40
N LEU A 33 -3.97 6.37 9.11
CA LEU A 33 -3.05 7.39 8.59
C LEU A 33 -3.35 8.79 9.13
N ASN A 34 -4.61 9.08 9.47
CA ASN A 34 -5.03 10.37 10.03
C ASN A 34 -5.09 10.36 11.58
N ARG A 35 -4.56 9.34 12.23
CA ARG A 35 -4.58 9.26 13.70
C ARG A 35 -3.75 10.41 14.29
N PRO A 36 -4.29 11.20 15.25
CA PRO A 36 -3.55 12.33 15.81
C PRO A 36 -2.31 11.84 16.56
N ASN A 37 -1.15 12.40 16.20
CA ASN A 37 0.09 12.18 16.92
C ASN A 37 -0.05 12.69 18.36
N ARG A 38 0.29 11.87 19.35
CA ARG A 38 0.33 12.29 20.76
C ARG A 38 1.71 12.88 21.06
N PRO A 39 1.85 14.22 21.18
CA PRO A 39 3.15 14.87 21.29
C PRO A 39 3.85 14.62 22.64
N HIS A 40 3.14 14.05 23.62
CA HIS A 40 3.65 13.84 24.97
C HIS A 40 3.53 12.36 25.34
N GLY A 41 4.67 11.67 25.36
CA GLY A 41 4.73 10.26 25.69
C GLY A 41 6.18 9.75 25.73
N ASN A 42 6.38 8.58 26.34
CA ASN A 42 7.67 7.90 26.30
C ASN A 42 8.03 7.56 24.84
N PRO A 43 9.21 7.95 24.33
CA PRO A 43 9.62 7.70 22.95
C PRO A 43 9.54 6.22 22.53
N ILE A 44 9.83 5.30 23.45
CA ILE A 44 9.77 3.84 23.17
C ILE A 44 8.32 3.39 22.95
N ILE A 45 7.37 3.94 23.72
CA ILE A 45 5.95 3.63 23.57
C ILE A 45 5.44 4.18 22.24
N GLN A 46 5.82 5.41 21.88
CA GLN A 46 5.45 6.02 20.60
C GLN A 46 5.97 5.22 19.40
N LEU A 47 7.23 4.77 19.44
CA LEU A 47 7.79 3.91 18.40
C LEU A 47 7.03 2.58 18.27
N ARG A 48 6.61 1.99 19.40
CA ARG A 48 5.80 0.77 19.39
C ARG A 48 4.42 1.01 18.79
N GLU A 49 3.73 2.07 19.21
CA GLU A 49 2.42 2.45 18.68
C GLU A 49 2.47 2.71 17.17
N TYR A 50 3.53 3.37 16.69
CA TYR A 50 3.75 3.59 15.26
C TYR A 50 3.94 2.28 14.50
N ARG A 51 4.77 1.36 15.01
CA ARG A 51 4.97 0.04 14.38
C ARG A 51 3.68 -0.77 14.33
N ASP A 52 2.91 -0.77 15.41
CA ASP A 52 1.61 -1.45 15.48
C ASP A 52 0.61 -0.83 14.49
N LEU A 53 0.60 0.51 14.36
CA LEU A 53 -0.19 1.22 13.36
C LEU A 53 0.20 0.82 11.95
N MET A 54 1.49 0.87 11.60
CA MET A 54 1.97 0.50 10.26
C MET A 54 1.65 -0.96 9.93
N LYS A 55 1.79 -1.87 10.90
CA LYS A 55 1.41 -3.27 10.72
C LYS A 55 -0.08 -3.43 10.38
N ASN A 56 -0.95 -2.67 11.05
CA ASN A 56 -2.38 -2.70 10.76
C ASN A 56 -2.70 -2.11 9.38
N VAL A 57 -2.05 -1.00 9.01
CA VAL A 57 -2.17 -0.41 7.66
C VAL A 57 -1.78 -1.43 6.59
N GLU A 58 -0.63 -2.07 6.73
CA GLU A 58 -0.19 -3.08 5.77
C GLU A 58 -1.15 -4.28 5.71
N ALA A 59 -1.71 -4.71 6.84
CA ALA A 59 -2.68 -5.79 6.88
C ALA A 59 -3.95 -5.45 6.09
N ASP A 60 -4.54 -4.26 6.34
CA ASP A 60 -5.70 -3.78 5.58
C ASP A 60 -5.39 -3.61 4.09
N CYS A 61 -4.18 -3.13 3.73
CA CYS A 61 -3.74 -3.05 2.34
C CYS A 61 -3.64 -4.42 1.66
N ARG A 62 -3.13 -5.43 2.37
CA ARG A 62 -3.05 -6.81 1.86
C ARG A 62 -4.44 -7.44 1.67
N GLU A 63 -5.38 -7.15 2.56
CA GLU A 63 -6.80 -7.54 2.38
C GLU A 63 -7.38 -6.93 1.10
N ILE A 64 -7.21 -5.62 0.87
CA ILE A 64 -7.66 -4.95 -0.37
C ILE A 64 -7.07 -5.64 -1.61
N CYS A 65 -5.77 -5.92 -1.59
CA CYS A 65 -5.09 -6.57 -2.71
C CYS A 65 -5.57 -8.01 -2.91
N GLY A 66 -5.87 -8.74 -1.82
CA GLY A 66 -6.41 -10.09 -1.89
C GLY A 66 -7.83 -10.13 -2.44
N ILE A 67 -8.68 -9.17 -2.08
CA ILE A 67 -10.03 -9.00 -2.65
C ILE A 67 -9.92 -8.74 -4.15
N ALA A 68 -9.00 -7.88 -4.58
CA ALA A 68 -8.77 -7.62 -6.00
C ALA A 68 -8.23 -8.87 -6.73
N ASN A 69 -7.34 -9.63 -6.09
CA ASN A 69 -6.77 -10.86 -6.61
C ASN A 69 -7.83 -11.97 -6.79
N GLY A 70 -8.90 -11.97 -5.97
CA GLY A 70 -10.08 -12.81 -6.15
C GLY A 70 -10.97 -12.47 -7.34
N ARG A 71 -10.55 -11.49 -8.17
CA ARG A 71 -11.20 -11.05 -9.42
C ARG A 71 -12.74 -11.00 -9.33
N PRO A 72 -13.30 -10.17 -8.43
CA PRO A 72 -14.76 -10.02 -8.34
C PRO A 72 -15.33 -9.46 -9.65
N HIS A 73 -16.66 -9.45 -9.78
CA HIS A 73 -17.33 -8.94 -10.99
C HIS A 73 -16.81 -7.54 -11.39
N ALA A 74 -16.74 -7.26 -12.69
CA ALA A 74 -16.20 -6.03 -13.27
C ALA A 74 -16.67 -4.74 -12.56
N ALA A 75 -17.98 -4.64 -12.27
CA ALA A 75 -18.56 -3.50 -11.55
C ALA A 75 -17.96 -3.28 -10.14
N ALA A 76 -17.65 -4.36 -9.41
CA ALA A 76 -16.99 -4.25 -8.11
C ALA A 76 -15.53 -3.81 -8.27
N ARG A 77 -14.85 -4.32 -9.29
CA ARG A 77 -13.43 -4.03 -9.55
C ARG A 77 -13.14 -2.57 -9.90
N ILE A 78 -14.05 -1.89 -10.59
CA ILE A 78 -13.92 -0.45 -10.85
C ILE A 78 -13.88 0.33 -9.51
N ASN A 79 -14.62 -0.11 -8.49
CA ASN A 79 -14.60 0.51 -7.16
C ASN A 79 -13.32 0.22 -6.37
N LEU A 80 -12.53 -0.78 -6.78
CA LEU A 80 -11.25 -1.13 -6.13
C LEU A 80 -10.08 -0.25 -6.59
N ILE A 81 -10.23 0.57 -7.63
CA ILE A 81 -9.13 1.37 -8.19
C ILE A 81 -8.52 2.29 -7.13
N GLN A 82 -9.35 3.03 -6.39
CA GLN A 82 -8.86 3.96 -5.37
C GLN A 82 -8.28 3.24 -4.13
N PRO A 83 -8.93 2.18 -3.60
CA PRO A 83 -8.33 1.32 -2.57
C PRO A 83 -6.98 0.72 -2.97
N LEU A 84 -6.84 0.19 -4.19
CA LEU A 84 -5.59 -0.39 -4.69
C LEU A 84 -4.50 0.67 -4.86
N TYR A 85 -4.86 1.87 -5.32
CA TYR A 85 -3.91 2.97 -5.39
C TYR A 85 -3.35 3.31 -4.00
N LEU A 86 -4.22 3.48 -2.99
CA LEU A 86 -3.78 3.72 -1.63
C LEU A 86 -2.92 2.57 -1.10
N ALA A 87 -3.32 1.32 -1.34
CA ALA A 87 -2.54 0.15 -0.96
C ALA A 87 -1.14 0.16 -1.59
N GLY A 88 -1.02 0.57 -2.86
CA GLY A 88 0.27 0.74 -3.53
C GLY A 88 1.16 1.79 -2.85
N GLN A 89 0.59 2.91 -2.42
CA GLN A 89 1.33 3.95 -1.71
C GLN A 89 1.80 3.49 -0.31
N CYS A 90 1.00 2.66 0.37
CA CYS A 90 1.32 2.18 1.71
C CYS A 90 2.26 0.96 1.75
N LEU A 91 2.29 0.14 0.70
CA LEU A 91 3.12 -1.06 0.66
C LEU A 91 4.55 -0.75 0.21
N GLU A 92 5.50 -0.88 1.15
CA GLU A 92 6.91 -0.54 0.91
C GLU A 92 7.71 -1.67 0.25
N GLY A 93 7.25 -2.92 0.36
CA GLY A 93 7.94 -4.09 -0.17
C GLY A 93 7.97 -4.13 -1.70
N GLY A 94 9.17 -4.17 -2.30
CA GLY A 94 9.31 -4.28 -3.77
C GLY A 94 8.66 -5.53 -4.38
N GLN A 95 8.45 -6.59 -3.59
CA GLN A 95 7.71 -7.80 -3.99
C GLN A 95 6.20 -7.57 -4.05
N GLU A 96 5.66 -6.60 -3.31
CA GLU A 96 4.22 -6.32 -3.21
C GLU A 96 3.80 -5.21 -4.17
N ARG A 97 4.67 -4.23 -4.41
CA ARG A 97 4.43 -3.11 -5.34
C ARG A 97 4.11 -3.58 -6.77
N LYS A 98 4.85 -4.56 -7.29
CA LYS A 98 4.64 -5.11 -8.64
C LYS A 98 3.25 -5.76 -8.80
N PRO A 99 2.83 -6.68 -7.91
CA PRO A 99 1.47 -7.19 -7.89
C PRO A 99 0.38 -6.12 -7.85
N VAL A 100 0.51 -5.06 -7.04
CA VAL A 100 -0.51 -3.98 -7.00
C VAL A 100 -0.65 -3.27 -8.35
N ILE A 101 0.48 -2.96 -9.01
CA ILE A 101 0.47 -2.39 -10.36
C ILE A 101 -0.20 -3.34 -11.36
N GLN A 102 0.07 -4.64 -11.24
CA GLN A 102 -0.56 -5.64 -12.10
C GLN A 102 -2.09 -5.69 -11.88
N LEU A 103 -2.55 -5.68 -10.62
CA LEU A 103 -3.98 -5.66 -10.30
C LEU A 103 -4.69 -4.43 -10.92
N LEU A 104 -4.07 -3.24 -10.86
CA LEU A 104 -4.61 -2.03 -11.49
C LEU A 104 -4.68 -2.16 -13.02
N ARG A 105 -3.66 -2.73 -13.66
CA ARG A 105 -3.64 -2.98 -15.11
C ARG A 105 -4.68 -4.00 -15.53
N ASP A 106 -4.84 -5.08 -14.75
CA ASP A 106 -5.85 -6.11 -15.00
C ASP A 106 -7.26 -5.53 -14.93
N ILE A 107 -7.52 -4.57 -14.03
CA ILE A 107 -8.82 -3.86 -14.00
C ILE A 107 -9.06 -3.11 -15.31
N GLN A 108 -8.06 -2.39 -15.83
CA GLN A 108 -8.20 -1.68 -17.10
C GLN A 108 -8.40 -2.64 -18.27
N LEU A 109 -7.65 -3.74 -18.31
CA LEU A 109 -7.79 -4.77 -19.36
C LEU A 109 -9.19 -5.40 -19.35
N ASP A 110 -9.71 -5.72 -18.17
CA ASP A 110 -10.97 -6.45 -18.04
C ASP A 110 -12.22 -5.55 -18.11
N THR A 111 -12.11 -4.28 -17.73
CA THR A 111 -13.26 -3.35 -17.64
C THR A 111 -13.24 -2.22 -18.66
N GLY A 112 -12.08 -1.93 -19.27
CA GLY A 112 -11.87 -0.75 -20.10
C GLY A 112 -11.74 0.57 -19.32
N TRP A 113 -11.88 0.55 -17.99
CA TRP A 113 -11.74 1.75 -17.17
C TRP A 113 -10.28 2.17 -17.05
N SER A 114 -9.99 3.44 -17.29
CA SER A 114 -8.61 3.95 -17.23
C SER A 114 -8.06 3.84 -15.80
N THR A 115 -6.92 3.16 -15.67
CA THR A 115 -6.13 3.07 -14.42
C THR A 115 -4.66 3.46 -14.64
N GLU A 116 -4.23 3.61 -15.89
CA GLU A 116 -2.84 3.91 -16.27
C GLU A 116 -2.28 5.17 -15.60
N TYR A 117 -3.11 6.17 -15.32
CA TYR A 117 -2.69 7.38 -14.61
C TYR A 117 -2.25 7.06 -13.16
N ARG A 118 -2.98 6.21 -12.44
CA ARG A 118 -2.61 5.75 -11.08
C ARG A 118 -1.35 4.89 -11.11
N VAL A 119 -1.22 4.05 -12.13
CA VAL A 119 -0.01 3.23 -12.33
C VAL A 119 1.21 4.12 -12.51
N LYS A 120 1.12 5.17 -13.32
CA LYS A 120 2.21 6.14 -13.52
C LYS A 120 2.58 6.89 -12.25
N GLU A 121 1.59 7.35 -11.48
CA GLU A 121 1.82 8.00 -10.19
C GLU A 121 2.61 7.08 -9.24
N LEU A 122 2.16 5.83 -9.06
CA LEU A 122 2.85 4.85 -8.20
C LEU A 122 4.28 4.56 -8.68
N LEU A 123 4.49 4.36 -9.99
CA LEU A 123 5.83 4.10 -10.53
C LEU A 123 6.78 5.29 -10.26
N ASN A 124 6.31 6.52 -10.43
CA ASN A 124 7.11 7.71 -10.14
C ASN A 124 7.51 7.78 -8.66
N GLU A 125 6.57 7.48 -7.75
CA GLU A 125 6.85 7.43 -6.30
C GLU A 125 7.87 6.34 -5.94
N TYR A 126 7.76 5.16 -6.55
CA TYR A 126 8.69 4.06 -6.31
C TYR A 126 10.10 4.37 -6.83
N HIS A 127 10.21 4.97 -8.02
CA HIS A 127 11.50 5.40 -8.57
C HIS A 127 12.17 6.49 -7.71
N GLY A 128 11.38 7.41 -7.13
CA GLY A 128 11.89 8.39 -6.17
C GLY A 128 12.37 7.75 -4.86
N SER A 129 11.67 6.71 -4.40
CA SER A 129 12.01 5.99 -3.16
C SER A 129 13.29 5.14 -3.29
N ASP A 130 13.52 4.51 -4.44
CA ASP A 130 14.74 3.71 -4.69
C ASP A 130 16.02 4.56 -4.71
N GLN A 131 15.91 5.87 -4.94
CA GLN A 131 17.05 6.82 -4.85
C GLN A 131 17.34 7.29 -3.42
N ILE A 132 16.44 7.03 -2.46
CA ILE A 132 16.60 7.43 -1.04
C ILE A 132 17.36 6.35 -0.24
N GLN A 133 17.65 5.19 -0.83
CA GLN A 133 18.49 4.15 -0.24
C GLN A 133 19.99 4.53 -0.29
N VAL A 134 20.39 5.47 0.58
CA VAL A 134 21.72 5.81 1.15
C VAL A 134 22.99 5.70 0.25
N PRO A 135 23.78 6.80 0.08
CA PRO A 135 25.10 6.76 -0.54
C PRO A 135 26.16 6.01 0.31
N PRO A 136 27.17 5.37 -0.31
CA PRO A 136 28.20 4.64 0.41
C PRO A 136 29.14 5.61 1.13
N HIS A 137 29.20 5.49 2.47
CA HIS A 137 30.28 5.90 3.36
C HIS A 137 30.96 7.25 3.05
N THR A 138 30.39 8.37 3.51
CA THR A 138 31.20 9.57 3.73
C THR A 138 31.70 9.57 5.17
N ILE A 139 32.96 9.17 5.32
CA ILE A 139 33.80 9.38 6.50
C ILE A 139 33.68 10.85 6.90
N LEU A 140 33.22 11.11 8.13
CA LEU A 140 33.29 12.43 8.76
C LEU A 140 34.78 12.85 8.83
N PRO A 141 35.18 14.00 8.28
CA PRO A 141 36.40 14.63 8.71
C PRO A 141 36.11 15.41 9.99
N THR A 142 36.77 14.97 11.05
CA THR A 142 37.09 15.74 12.25
C THR A 142 37.59 17.14 11.89
N ALA A 143 36.81 18.20 12.18
CA ALA A 143 37.31 19.56 12.40
C ALA A 143 36.20 20.51 12.87
N LEU A 144 36.58 21.41 13.80
CA LEU A 144 35.85 22.55 14.39
C LEU A 144 34.91 22.15 15.54
N CYS A 145 35.29 22.18 16.83
CA CYS A 145 36.19 23.12 17.52
C CYS A 145 35.81 24.60 17.31
N THR A 146 34.61 24.98 17.79
CA THR A 146 34.38 26.29 18.40
C THR A 146 33.23 26.20 19.41
N LEU A 147 33.52 26.70 20.62
CA LEU A 147 32.71 26.84 21.85
C LEU A 147 32.79 25.68 22.85
#